data_AF-A0A915N3G5-F1
#
_entry.id   AF-A0A915N3G5-F1
#
_cell.length_a   1.000
_cell.length_b   1.000
_cell.length_c   1.000
_cell.angle_alpha   90.00
_cell.angle_beta   90.00
_cell.angle_gamma   90.00
#
_symmetry.space_group_name_H-M   'P 1'
#
loop_
_entity.id
_entity.type
_entity.pdbx_description
1 polymer ?
#
loop_
_entity_poly.entity_id
_entity_poly.type
_entity_poly.pdbx_seq_one_letter_code
_entity_poly.pdbx_strand_id
1 'polypeptide(L)'
;ACRLLRALPKLSLDAFLLTPVQRICRYPLQLLELLKATPPNHPDRLALELTQRTMKLIASKVNDGKRRVDAIQKIWLWQNSVHGFRVGVF
;
A
#
# COMPACT_ATOMS: atom_id res chain seq x y z
N ALA A 1 -6.91 -13.77 -22.46
CA ALA A 1 -8.39 -13.73 -22.49
C ALA A 1 -8.99 -12.81 -21.41
N CYS A 2 -8.72 -13.00 -20.11
CA CYS A 2 -9.38 -12.27 -19.01
C CYS A 2 -9.40 -10.73 -19.13
N ARG A 3 -8.30 -10.10 -19.57
CA ARG A 3 -8.23 -8.64 -19.74
C ARG A 3 -9.24 -8.11 -20.77
N LEU A 4 -9.36 -8.79 -21.91
CA LEU A 4 -10.26 -8.41 -23.00
C LEU A 4 -11.73 -8.66 -22.60
N LEU A 5 -12.00 -9.80 -21.96
CA LEU A 5 -13.34 -10.18 -21.49
C LEU A 5 -13.93 -9.19 -20.47
N ARG A 6 -13.07 -8.50 -19.71
CA ARG A 6 -13.47 -7.53 -18.69
C ARG A 6 -13.29 -6.07 -19.12
N ALA A 7 -13.03 -5.83 -20.41
CA ALA A 7 -12.78 -4.50 -20.98
C ALA A 7 -11.75 -3.67 -20.19
N LEU A 8 -10.71 -4.34 -19.65
CA LEU A 8 -9.71 -3.68 -18.82
C LEU A 8 -8.69 -2.92 -19.69
N PRO A 9 -8.15 -1.78 -19.20
CA PRO A 9 -7.13 -1.00 -19.90
C PRO A 9 -5.91 -1.85 -20.26
N LYS A 10 -5.16 -1.42 -21.29
CA LYS A 10 -4.02 -2.16 -21.84
C LYS A 10 -2.76 -2.04 -20.96
N LEU A 11 -2.86 -2.48 -19.72
CA LEU A 11 -1.76 -2.56 -18.75
C LEU A 11 -1.29 -4.02 -18.59
N SER A 12 -0.02 -4.21 -18.21
CA SER A 12 0.50 -5.51 -17.80
C SER A 12 -0.12 -5.96 -16.47
N LEU A 13 -0.09 -7.26 -16.17
CA LEU A 13 -0.57 -7.77 -14.89
C LEU A 13 0.17 -7.12 -13.72
N ASP A 14 1.49 -6.94 -13.82
CA ASP A 14 2.31 -6.30 -12.79
C ASP A 14 1.87 -4.85 -12.53
N ALA A 15 1.53 -4.10 -13.59
CA ALA A 15 1.01 -2.75 -13.45
C ALA A 15 -0.37 -2.73 -12.74
N PHE A 16 -1.24 -3.71 -13.01
CA PHE A 16 -2.50 -3.86 -12.28
C PHE A 16 -2.27 -4.19 -10.80
N LEU A 17 -1.31 -5.07 -10.49
CA LEU A 17 -0.96 -5.45 -9.12
C LEU A 17 -0.33 -4.27 -8.34
N LEU A 18 0.36 -3.38 -9.03
CA LEU A 18 0.99 -2.19 -8.42
C LEU A 18 -0.02 -1.05 -8.17
N THR A 19 -1.12 -1.00 -8.93
CA THR A 19 -2.09 0.10 -8.88
C THR A 19 -2.68 0.36 -7.48
N PRO A 20 -3.09 -0.65 -6.68
CA PRO A 20 -3.60 -0.42 -5.33
C PRO A 20 -2.57 0.22 -4.39
N VAL A 21 -1.30 -0.23 -4.48
CA VAL A 21 -0.19 0.32 -3.69
C VAL A 21 0.02 1.79 -4.06
N GLN A 22 0.06 2.11 -5.36
CA GLN A 22 0.18 3.48 -5.84
C GLN A 22 -0.98 4.35 -5.40
N ARG A 23 -2.21 3.83 -5.45
CA ARG A 23 -3.42 4.58 -5.09
C ARG A 23 -3.40 5.03 -3.63
N ILE A 24 -3.01 4.13 -2.72
CA ILE A 24 -2.89 4.44 -1.30
C ILE A 24 -1.85 5.55 -1.06
N CYS A 25 -0.72 5.52 -1.76
CA CYS A 25 0.31 6.56 -1.64
C CYS A 25 -0.08 7.91 -2.28
N ARG A 26 -1.01 7.92 -3.24
CA ARG A 26 -1.46 9.15 -3.90
C ARG A 26 -2.45 9.97 -3.08
N TYR A 27 -3.30 9.32 -2.28
CA TYR A 27 -4.32 10.03 -1.50
C TYR A 27 -3.76 11.11 -0.56
N PRO A 28 -2.68 10.89 0.22
CA PRO A 28 -2.07 11.95 1.03
C PRO A 28 -1.63 13.17 0.22
N LEU A 29 -1.15 12.97 -1.01
CA LEU A 29 -0.68 14.03 -1.90
C LEU A 29 -1.85 14.82 -2.47
N GLN A 30 -2.87 14.13 -2.96
CA GLN A 30 -4.08 14.76 -3.50
C GLN A 30 -4.83 15.56 -2.42
N LEU A 31 -4.95 15.00 -1.21
CA LEU A 31 -5.55 15.68 -0.07
C LEU A 31 -4.73 16.88 0.41
N LEU A 32 -3.40 16.83 0.27
CA LEU A 32 -2.54 17.97 0.57
C LEU A 32 -2.77 19.11 -0.42
N GLU A 33 -2.83 18.83 -1.72
CA GLU A 33 -3.13 19.84 -2.73
C GLU A 33 -4.53 20.43 -2.55
N LEU A 34 -5.53 19.59 -2.24
CA LEU A 34 -6.87 20.06 -1.94
C LEU A 34 -6.91 20.97 -0.69
N LEU A 35 -6.17 20.60 0.36
CA LEU A 35 -6.06 21.41 1.58
C LEU A 35 -5.37 22.77 1.32
N LYS A 36 -4.37 22.83 0.45
CA LYS A 36 -3.72 24.09 0.03
C LYS A 36 -4.69 25.01 -0.71
N ALA A 37 -5.57 24.43 -1.52
CA ALA A 37 -6.61 25.15 -2.25
C ALA A 37 -7.83 25.52 -1.39
N THR A 38 -7.94 25.01 -0.16
CA THR A 38 -9.07 25.24 0.73
C THR A 38 -8.79 26.40 1.70
N PRO A 39 -9.59 27.50 1.69
CA PRO A 39 -9.39 28.63 2.59
C PRO A 39 -9.41 28.24 4.08
N PRO A 40 -8.69 28.97 4.96
CA PRO A 40 -8.68 28.72 6.41
C PRO A 40 -10.07 28.68 7.06
N ASN A 41 -11.00 29.48 6.54
CA ASN A 41 -12.33 29.67 7.11
C ASN A 41 -13.37 28.70 6.53
N HIS A 42 -12.97 27.79 5.63
CA HIS A 42 -13.88 26.85 5.01
C HIS A 42 -14.32 25.78 6.02
N PRO A 43 -15.63 25.44 6.11
CA PRO A 43 -16.14 24.48 7.10
C PRO A 43 -15.45 23.10 6.99
N ASP A 44 -15.11 22.67 5.78
CA ASP A 44 -14.48 21.35 5.57
C ASP A 44 -12.98 21.31 5.88
N ARG A 45 -12.32 22.44 6.14
CA ARG A 45 -10.87 22.48 6.26
C ARG A 45 -10.34 21.56 7.36
N LEU A 46 -10.97 21.55 8.52
CA LEU A 46 -10.58 20.68 9.64
C LEU A 46 -10.74 19.19 9.29
N ALA A 47 -11.84 18.83 8.63
CA ALA A 47 -12.07 17.47 8.17
C ALA A 47 -11.02 17.04 7.13
N LEU A 48 -10.63 17.95 6.23
CA LEU A 48 -9.57 17.74 5.26
C LEU A 48 -8.21 17.52 5.91
N GLU A 49 -7.85 18.33 6.91
CA GLU A 49 -6.60 18.17 7.66
C GLU A 49 -6.53 16.81 8.36
N LEU A 50 -7.60 16.41 9.04
CA LEU A 50 -7.68 15.11 9.70
C LEU A 50 -7.58 13.97 8.68
N THR A 51 -8.32 14.07 7.57
CA THR A 51 -8.31 13.05 6.52
C THR A 51 -6.93 12.91 5.89
N GLN A 52 -6.23 14.02 5.65
CA GLN A 52 -4.88 14.01 5.11
C GLN A 52 -3.88 13.32 6.04
N ARG A 53 -3.95 13.60 7.35
CA ARG A 53 -3.12 12.95 8.36
C ARG A 53 -3.44 11.45 8.46
N THR A 54 -4.72 11.08 8.47
CA THR A 54 -5.16 9.68 8.50
C THR A 54 -4.66 8.91 7.29
N MET A 55 -4.74 9.49 6.09
CA MET A 55 -4.26 8.83 4.88
C MET A 55 -2.73 8.65 4.88
N LYS A 56 -1.96 9.59 5.45
CA LYS A 56 -0.52 9.39 5.67
C LYS A 56 -0.25 8.20 6.59
N LEU A 57 -1.00 8.07 7.68
CA LEU A 57 -0.88 6.95 8.61
C LEU A 57 -1.21 5.61 7.93
N ILE A 58 -2.28 5.56 7.14
CA ILE A 58 -2.67 4.36 6.39
C ILE A 58 -1.56 3.96 5.40
N ALA A 59 -1.04 4.91 4.64
CA ALA A 59 0.06 4.65 3.71
C ALA A 59 1.30 4.11 4.41
N SER A 60 1.65 4.65 5.59
CA SER A 60 2.75 4.11 6.41
C SER A 60 2.48 2.67 6.84
N LYS A 61 1.29 2.39 7.41
CA LYS A 61 0.94 1.03 7.86
C LYS A 61 1.01 -0.01 6.74
N VAL A 62 0.58 0.34 5.54
CA VAL A 62 0.68 -0.55 4.37
C VAL A 62 2.14 -0.83 4.01
N ASN A 63 2.98 0.21 4.01
CA ASN A 63 4.41 0.08 3.77
C ASN A 63 5.09 -0.81 4.84
N ASP A 64 4.71 -0.65 6.10
CA ASP A 64 5.23 -1.44 7.21
C ASP A 64 4.81 -2.91 7.10
N GLY A 65 3.56 -3.17 6.69
CA GLY A 65 3.06 -4.51 6.40
C GLY A 65 3.86 -5.21 5.31
N LYS A 66 4.19 -4.50 4.22
CA LYS A 66 5.05 -5.04 3.15
C LYS A 66 6.43 -5.41 3.68
N ARG A 67 7.07 -4.52 4.47
CA ARG A 67 8.38 -4.80 5.07
C ARG A 67 8.36 -6.04 5.96
N ARG A 68 7.28 -6.22 6.75
CA ARG A 68 7.10 -7.41 7.59
C ARG A 68 6.99 -8.69 6.77
N VAL A 69 6.19 -8.69 5.71
CA VAL A 69 6.03 -9.87 4.83
C VAL A 69 7.37 -10.22 4.17
N ASP A 70 8.10 -9.23 3.66
CA ASP A 70 9.42 -9.44 3.05
C ASP A 70 10.45 -10.00 4.05
N ALA A 71 10.42 -9.52 5.29
CA ALA A 71 11.29 -10.02 6.36
C ALA A 71 10.99 -11.50 6.67
N ILE A 72 9.72 -11.87 6.79
CA ILE A 72 9.30 -13.25 7.03
C ILE A 72 9.71 -14.14 5.84
N GLN A 73 9.52 -13.68 4.61
CA GLN A 73 9.90 -14.44 3.42
C GLN A 73 11.41 -14.70 3.37
N LYS A 74 12.24 -13.72 3.75
CA LYS A 74 13.71 -13.90 3.83
C LYS A 74 14.09 -14.96 4.87
N ILE A 75 13.47 -14.93 6.04
CA ILE A 75 13.72 -15.93 7.10
C ILE A 75 13.31 -17.33 6.61
N TRP A 76 12.14 -17.44 5.96
CA TRP A 76 11.65 -18.69 5.41
C TRP A 76 12.61 -19.27 4.34
N LEU A 77 13.08 -18.42 3.42
CA LEU A 77 14.07 -18.82 2.40
C LEU A 77 15.37 -19.30 3.04
N TRP A 78 15.87 -18.57 4.05
CA TRP A 78 17.05 -18.98 4.79
C TRP A 78 16.85 -20.34 5.47
N GLN A 79 15.72 -20.54 6.15
CA GLN A 79 15.39 -21.80 6.83
C GLN A 79 15.44 -23.00 5.88
N ASN A 80 14.90 -22.86 4.66
CA ASN A 80 14.93 -23.94 3.66
C ASN A 80 16.33 -24.25 3.12
N SER A 81 17.29 -23.33 3.26
CA SER A 81 18.67 -23.55 2.84
C SER A 81 19.50 -24.33 3.88
N VAL A 82 19.03 -24.41 5.13
CA VAL A 82 19.75 -25.09 6.22
C VAL A 82 19.54 -26.60 6.13
N HIS A 83 20.61 -27.33 5.85
CA HIS A 83 20.58 -28.80 5.82
C HIS A 83 20.34 -29.38 7.21
N GLY A 84 19.46 -30.39 7.31
CA GLY A 84 19.13 -31.07 8.56
C GLY A 84 18.22 -30.29 9.50
N PHE A 85 17.69 -29.13 9.09
CA PHE A 85 16.75 -28.35 9.89
C PHE A 85 15.42 -29.09 10.03
N ARG A 86 15.08 -29.54 11.25
CA ARG A 86 13.76 -30.09 11.59
C ARG A 86 13.02 -29.08 12.45
N VAL A 87 11.87 -28.61 11.98
CA VAL A 87 10.93 -27.86 12.83
C VAL A 87 10.44 -28.86 13.88
N GLY A 88 10.80 -28.65 15.14
CA GLY A 88 10.42 -29.53 16.24
C GLY A 88 8.92 -29.77 16.26
N VAL A 89 8.52 -31.01 16.00
CA VAL A 89 7.19 -31.52 16.32
C VAL A 89 7.30 -31.92 17.79
N PHE A 90 6.61 -31.19 18.67
CA PHE A 90 6.32 -31.70 20.01
C PHE A 90 5.32 -32.83 19.90
#